data_AF-A0AAV8UZI5-F1
#
_entry.id   AF-A0AAV8UZI5-F1
#
_cell.length_a   1.000
_cell.length_b   1.000
_cell.length_c   1.000
_cell.angle_alpha   90.00
_cell.angle_beta   90.00
_cell.angle_gamma   90.00
#
_symmetry.space_group_name_H-M   'P 1'
#
loop_
_entity.id
_entity.type
_entity.pdbx_description
1 polymer ?
#
loop_
_entity_poly.entity_id
_entity_poly.type
_entity_poly.pdbx_seq_one_letter_code
_entity_poly.pdbx_strand_id
1 'polypeptide(L)'
;MMEIEVSGVAIFLALSVGLVLALFSYVGAFDKPEIEFGKTDFQCLPIWYKCHVGPYANVSSCTQSLLEEFKLRSGARRCVRLVFVYYDNPYKVQDTYGTDALCRWIVGVAMGNKETDQLPPEEKRSLEMELAENGYKPFVLKGTEVVRAVFPVTLNRFVHFLNRTIRVQMVFPDVRKALERRGLEWASCALEIYHDGISETMVSTDLEHGLKWVVEEARELEPSRVFAALQSELAREARVQ
;
A
#
# COMPACT_ATOMS: atom_id res chain seq x y z
N MET A 1 29.13 -8.17 -43.89
CA MET A 1 27.91 -8.75 -43.27
C MET A 1 27.94 -8.64 -41.75
N MET A 2 29.09 -8.86 -41.10
CA MET A 2 29.26 -8.79 -39.63
C MET A 2 29.07 -7.39 -39.02
N GLU A 3 29.41 -6.29 -39.71
CA GLU A 3 29.28 -4.92 -39.17
C GLU A 3 27.82 -4.43 -39.04
N ILE A 4 26.92 -4.92 -39.91
CA ILE A 4 25.50 -4.54 -39.89
C ILE A 4 24.79 -5.22 -38.69
N GLU A 5 25.20 -6.45 -38.35
CA GLU A 5 24.66 -7.19 -37.20
C GLU A 5 25.08 -6.57 -35.87
N VAL A 6 26.35 -6.15 -35.73
CA VAL A 6 26.84 -5.46 -34.52
C VAL A 6 26.17 -4.10 -34.35
N SER A 7 25.97 -3.35 -35.44
CA SER A 7 25.27 -2.07 -35.43
C SER A 7 23.80 -2.22 -35.05
N GLY A 8 23.10 -3.24 -35.57
CA GLY A 8 21.72 -3.54 -35.22
C GLY A 8 21.53 -3.91 -33.74
N VAL A 9 22.43 -4.73 -33.19
CA VAL A 9 22.41 -5.08 -31.75
C VAL A 9 22.68 -3.86 -30.87
N ALA A 10 23.64 -3.00 -31.23
CA ALA A 10 23.93 -1.79 -30.48
C ALA A 10 22.75 -0.79 -30.48
N ILE A 11 22.08 -0.61 -31.62
CA ILE A 11 20.88 0.23 -31.73
C ILE A 11 19.75 -0.34 -30.87
N PHE A 12 19.50 -1.65 -30.93
CA PHE A 12 18.47 -2.29 -30.12
C PHE A 12 18.73 -2.15 -28.61
N LEU A 13 19.98 -2.34 -28.17
CA LEU A 13 20.41 -2.10 -26.79
C LEU A 13 20.19 -0.64 -26.38
N ALA A 14 20.61 0.32 -27.19
CA ALA A 14 20.43 1.74 -26.90
C ALA A 14 18.94 2.12 -26.76
N LEU A 15 18.09 1.61 -27.65
CA LEU A 15 16.64 1.83 -27.59
C LEU A 15 16.01 1.16 -26.36
N SER A 16 16.45 -0.04 -25.99
CA SER A 16 15.96 -0.76 -24.82
C SER A 16 16.34 -0.04 -23.53
N VAL A 17 17.59 0.41 -23.41
CA VAL A 17 18.06 1.21 -22.27
C VAL A 17 17.30 2.55 -22.22
N GLY A 18 17.14 3.23 -23.36
CA GLY A 18 16.36 4.47 -23.44
C GLY A 18 14.91 4.30 -22.99
N LEU A 19 14.26 3.21 -23.42
CA LEU A 19 12.90 2.87 -23.00
C LEU A 19 12.81 2.57 -21.49
N VAL A 20 13.77 1.82 -20.95
CA VAL A 20 13.84 1.52 -19.51
C VAL A 20 14.03 2.80 -18.69
N LEU A 21 14.94 3.69 -19.10
CA LEU A 21 15.15 4.97 -18.44
C LEU A 21 13.92 5.87 -18.54
N ALA A 22 13.27 5.92 -19.71
CA ALA A 22 12.02 6.66 -19.89
C ALA A 22 10.90 6.12 -18.99
N LEU A 23 10.80 4.80 -18.84
CA LEU A 23 9.88 4.17 -17.88
C LEU A 23 10.20 4.57 -16.44
N PHE A 24 11.47 4.50 -16.02
CA PHE A 24 11.89 4.93 -14.69
C PHE A 24 11.57 6.41 -14.42
N SER A 25 11.83 7.29 -15.39
CA SER A 25 11.45 8.70 -15.29
C SER A 25 9.93 8.89 -15.22
N TYR A 26 9.16 8.17 -16.03
CA TYR A 26 7.70 8.26 -16.05
C TYR A 26 7.06 7.84 -14.72
N VAL A 27 7.66 6.88 -14.02
CA VAL A 27 7.18 6.42 -12.71
C VAL A 27 7.75 7.21 -11.53
N GLY A 28 8.51 8.27 -11.78
CA GLY A 28 9.10 9.11 -10.74
C GLY A 28 10.26 8.46 -9.98
N ALA A 29 10.96 7.47 -10.56
CA ALA A 29 12.07 6.78 -9.90
C ALA A 29 13.28 7.70 -9.63
N PHE A 30 13.39 8.82 -10.34
CA PHE A 30 14.44 9.82 -10.14
C PHE A 30 13.99 10.99 -9.25
N ASP A 31 12.70 11.03 -8.90
CA ASP A 31 12.17 12.06 -8.01
C ASP A 31 12.60 11.74 -6.58
N LYS A 32 13.15 12.76 -5.91
CA LYS A 32 13.50 12.61 -4.50
C LYS A 32 12.22 12.75 -3.68
N PRO A 33 11.93 11.82 -2.76
CA PRO A 33 10.78 11.99 -1.87
C PRO A 33 10.99 13.23 -1.01
N GLU A 34 9.97 14.09 -0.96
CA GLU A 34 9.95 15.21 -0.03
C GLU A 34 9.61 14.67 1.35
N ILE A 35 10.59 14.71 2.27
CA ILE A 35 10.44 14.23 3.64
C ILE A 35 10.10 15.38 4.56
N GLU A 36 8.94 15.29 5.20
CA GLU A 36 8.42 16.28 6.12
C GLU A 36 8.10 15.66 7.47
N PHE A 37 8.33 16.43 8.53
CA PHE A 37 7.94 16.06 9.88
C PHE A 37 6.75 16.92 10.27
N GLY A 38 5.70 16.32 10.81
CA GLY A 38 4.53 17.07 11.23
C GLY A 38 3.39 16.19 11.68
N LYS A 39 2.19 16.72 11.53
CA LYS A 39 0.94 15.99 11.77
C LYS A 39 0.33 15.59 10.44
N THR A 40 -0.46 14.52 10.47
CA THR A 40 -1.34 14.18 9.36
C THR A 40 -2.20 15.38 8.95
N ASP A 41 -2.51 15.47 7.65
CA ASP A 41 -3.38 16.50 7.08
C ASP A 41 -4.86 16.34 7.49
N PHE A 42 -5.20 15.17 8.05
CA PHE A 42 -6.49 14.88 8.66
C PHE A 42 -6.40 14.79 10.19
N GLN A 43 -7.47 15.23 10.86
CA GLN A 43 -7.66 14.99 12.30
C GLN A 43 -8.36 13.64 12.54
N CYS A 44 -9.36 13.33 11.72
CA CYS A 44 -10.09 12.07 11.69
C CYS A 44 -10.35 11.72 10.23
N LEU A 45 -9.96 10.52 9.80
CA LEU A 45 -10.18 10.02 8.46
C LEU A 45 -11.03 8.74 8.53
N PRO A 46 -12.33 8.84 8.24
CA PRO A 46 -13.18 7.67 8.09
C PRO A 46 -12.65 6.78 6.95
N ILE A 47 -12.52 5.49 7.19
CA ILE A 47 -12.09 4.50 6.20
C ILE A 47 -13.02 3.29 6.22
N TRP A 48 -13.08 2.60 5.10
CA TRP A 48 -13.62 1.24 5.01
C TRP A 48 -12.51 0.31 4.57
N TYR A 49 -12.25 -0.75 5.34
CA TYR A 49 -11.05 -1.57 5.17
C TYR A 49 -11.32 -3.07 5.26
N LYS A 50 -10.39 -3.86 4.72
CA LYS A 50 -10.25 -5.30 4.94
C LYS A 50 -8.92 -5.60 5.59
N CYS A 51 -8.92 -6.52 6.55
CA CYS A 51 -7.71 -7.05 7.15
C CYS A 51 -7.12 -8.17 6.31
N HIS A 52 -5.80 -8.18 6.17
CA HIS A 52 -5.06 -9.22 5.50
C HIS A 52 -3.85 -9.64 6.35
N VAL A 53 -3.56 -10.94 6.29
CA VAL A 53 -2.34 -11.54 6.83
C VAL A 53 -1.67 -12.28 5.69
N GLY A 54 -0.46 -11.85 5.32
CA GLY A 54 0.21 -12.38 4.15
C GLY A 54 1.53 -11.69 3.83
N PRO A 55 2.25 -12.14 2.80
CA PRO A 55 3.38 -11.39 2.27
C PRO A 55 2.90 -10.05 1.74
N TYR A 56 3.66 -8.97 1.98
CA TYR A 56 3.37 -7.67 1.34
C TYR A 56 3.46 -7.70 -0.18
N ALA A 57 3.94 -8.81 -0.78
CA ALA A 57 3.85 -9.06 -2.21
C ALA A 57 2.41 -9.15 -2.73
N ASN A 58 1.47 -9.53 -1.88
CA ASN A 58 0.07 -9.72 -2.26
C ASN A 58 -0.75 -8.42 -2.19
N VAL A 59 -0.17 -7.33 -1.67
CA VAL A 59 -0.84 -6.03 -1.57
C VAL A 59 -1.23 -5.52 -2.95
N SER A 60 -0.35 -5.68 -3.96
CA SER A 60 -0.61 -5.27 -5.34
C SER A 60 -1.81 -5.98 -5.96
N SER A 61 -1.98 -7.29 -5.73
CA SER A 61 -3.14 -8.03 -6.25
C SER A 61 -4.43 -7.60 -5.56
N CYS A 62 -4.41 -7.38 -4.24
CA CYS A 62 -5.60 -6.91 -3.53
C CYS A 62 -5.97 -5.47 -3.90
N THR A 63 -4.97 -4.61 -4.13
CA THR A 63 -5.18 -3.26 -4.67
C THR A 63 -5.84 -3.31 -6.04
N GLN A 64 -5.40 -4.23 -6.90
CA GLN A 64 -5.98 -4.41 -8.23
C GLN A 64 -7.44 -4.86 -8.14
N SER A 65 -7.74 -5.90 -7.35
CA SER A 65 -9.12 -6.36 -7.14
C SER A 65 -10.00 -5.24 -6.60
N LEU A 66 -9.48 -4.46 -5.65
CA LEU A 66 -10.19 -3.32 -5.09
C LEU A 66 -10.47 -2.25 -6.16
N LEU A 67 -9.48 -1.87 -6.96
CA LEU A 67 -9.65 -0.92 -8.04
C LEU A 67 -10.62 -1.41 -9.12
N GLU A 68 -10.61 -2.71 -9.43
CA GLU A 68 -11.53 -3.33 -10.38
C GLU A 68 -12.96 -3.36 -9.84
N GLU A 69 -13.16 -3.78 -8.58
CA GLU A 69 -14.44 -3.74 -7.87
C GLU A 69 -15.06 -2.34 -7.94
N PHE A 70 -14.29 -1.29 -7.62
CA PHE A 70 -14.80 0.09 -7.62
C PHE A 70 -14.97 0.71 -9.00
N LYS A 71 -14.07 0.43 -9.96
CA LYS A 71 -14.18 0.95 -11.33
C LYS A 71 -15.34 0.31 -12.11
N LEU A 72 -15.66 -0.95 -11.84
CA LEU A 72 -16.65 -1.70 -12.63
C LEU A 72 -18.09 -1.50 -12.14
N ARG A 73 -18.32 -1.26 -10.84
CA ARG A 73 -19.67 -1.32 -10.27
C ARG A 73 -20.33 0.02 -10.02
N SER A 74 -19.56 1.04 -9.68
CA SER A 74 -20.15 2.30 -9.20
C SER A 74 -20.62 3.25 -10.30
N GLY A 75 -20.25 3.03 -11.58
CA GLY A 75 -20.42 4.04 -12.65
C GLY A 75 -19.71 5.38 -12.37
N ALA A 76 -19.14 5.53 -11.18
CA ALA A 76 -18.45 6.70 -10.70
C ALA A 76 -17.03 6.61 -11.25
N ARG A 77 -16.75 7.47 -12.23
CA ARG A 77 -15.40 7.79 -12.72
C ARG A 77 -14.50 8.42 -11.63
N ARG A 78 -14.77 8.20 -10.34
CA ARG A 78 -14.26 9.04 -9.26
C ARG A 78 -13.08 8.37 -8.55
N CYS A 79 -12.04 9.18 -8.35
CA CYS A 79 -10.86 8.84 -7.56
C CYS A 79 -11.29 8.52 -6.13
N VAL A 80 -11.33 7.25 -5.79
CA VAL A 80 -11.44 6.85 -4.39
C VAL A 80 -10.03 6.86 -3.81
N ARG A 81 -9.82 7.61 -2.71
CA ARG A 81 -8.53 7.60 -2.03
C ARG A 81 -8.29 6.22 -1.44
N LEU A 82 -7.25 5.55 -1.91
CA LEU A 82 -6.88 4.25 -1.37
C LEU A 82 -6.02 4.42 -0.13
N VAL A 83 -6.29 3.60 0.86
CA VAL A 83 -5.58 3.60 2.14
C VAL A 83 -4.99 2.23 2.38
N PHE A 84 -3.72 2.21 2.77
CA PHE A 84 -3.00 1.01 3.18
C PHE A 84 -2.36 1.25 4.53
N VAL A 85 -2.42 0.25 5.42
CA VAL A 85 -1.67 0.29 6.67
C VAL A 85 -0.87 -0.99 6.80
N TYR A 86 0.41 -0.86 7.09
CA TYR A 86 1.38 -1.94 7.27
C TYR A 86 1.80 -1.95 8.74
N TYR A 87 1.50 -3.02 9.47
CA TYR A 87 1.69 -3.09 10.93
C TYR A 87 3.02 -3.70 11.37
N ASP A 88 3.74 -4.29 10.43
CA ASP A 88 4.90 -5.11 10.71
C ASP A 88 6.08 -4.63 9.88
N ASN A 89 7.26 -4.68 10.47
CA ASN A 89 8.49 -4.54 9.70
C ASN A 89 8.79 -5.90 9.05
N PRO A 90 8.73 -6.03 7.71
CA PRO A 90 8.86 -7.31 7.05
C PRO A 90 10.23 -7.94 7.27
N TYR A 91 11.28 -7.14 7.45
CA TYR A 91 12.63 -7.63 7.74
C TYR A 91 12.71 -8.23 9.15
N LYS A 92 12.17 -7.53 10.16
CA LYS A 92 12.14 -8.05 11.53
C LYS A 92 11.29 -9.31 11.66
N VAL A 93 10.14 -9.35 10.99
CA VAL A 93 9.24 -10.51 10.98
C VAL A 93 9.90 -11.70 10.30
N GLN A 94 10.60 -11.50 9.18
CA GLN A 94 11.38 -12.54 8.52
C GLN A 94 12.57 -13.02 9.36
N ASP A 95 13.32 -12.12 9.98
CA ASP A 95 14.45 -12.47 10.85
C ASP A 95 14.00 -13.30 12.07
N THR A 96 12.80 -13.03 12.58
CA THR A 96 12.26 -13.68 13.78
C THR A 96 11.59 -15.02 13.48
N TYR A 97 10.84 -15.11 12.37
CA TYR A 97 9.95 -16.23 12.09
C TYR A 97 10.25 -16.97 10.77
N GLY A 98 11.27 -16.56 10.02
CA GLY A 98 11.69 -17.16 8.76
C GLY A 98 11.10 -16.49 7.51
N THR A 99 11.52 -16.95 6.33
CA THR A 99 11.15 -16.33 5.04
C THR A 99 9.65 -16.39 4.73
N ASP A 100 8.93 -17.36 5.32
CA ASP A 100 7.49 -17.55 5.14
C ASP A 100 6.65 -16.74 6.13
N ALA A 101 7.30 -15.89 6.94
CA ALA A 101 6.63 -15.09 7.93
C ALA A 101 5.65 -14.09 7.30
N LEU A 102 4.42 -14.11 7.79
CA LEU A 102 3.33 -13.30 7.27
C LEU A 102 3.27 -11.96 7.99
N CYS A 103 3.05 -10.90 7.23
CA CYS A 103 2.87 -9.56 7.77
C CYS A 103 1.38 -9.21 7.78
N ARG A 104 0.99 -8.37 8.73
CA ARG A 104 -0.36 -7.84 8.85
C ARG A 104 -0.45 -6.51 8.14
N TRP A 105 -1.54 -6.33 7.41
CA TRP A 105 -1.84 -5.10 6.71
C TRP A 105 -3.33 -4.96 6.48
N ILE A 106 -3.78 -3.72 6.28
CA ILE A 106 -5.12 -3.45 5.76
C ILE A 106 -5.02 -2.76 4.41
N VAL A 107 -6.05 -2.96 3.60
CA VAL A 107 -6.33 -2.16 2.42
C VAL A 107 -7.76 -1.66 2.51
N GLY A 108 -7.97 -0.44 2.07
CA GLY A 108 -9.27 0.18 2.17
C GLY A 108 -9.40 1.44 1.35
N VAL A 109 -10.53 2.10 1.56
CA VAL A 109 -10.88 3.37 0.93
C VAL A 109 -11.15 4.41 2.02
N ALA A 110 -10.64 5.62 1.82
CA ALA A 110 -10.97 6.74 2.68
C ALA A 110 -12.28 7.40 2.23
N MET A 111 -13.14 7.64 3.21
CA MET A 111 -14.37 8.42 3.11
C MET A 111 -14.12 9.76 3.80
N GLY A 112 -14.67 10.85 3.28
CA GLY A 112 -14.47 12.16 3.87
C GLY A 112 -13.27 12.94 3.34
N ASN A 113 -12.99 12.80 2.04
CA ASN A 113 -12.11 13.70 1.31
C ASN A 113 -12.95 14.68 0.46
N LYS A 114 -12.33 15.73 -0.10
CA LYS A 114 -13.01 16.70 -0.98
C LYS A 114 -13.94 16.06 -2.01
N GLU A 115 -13.60 14.87 -2.52
CA GLU A 115 -14.36 14.17 -3.55
C GLU A 115 -15.53 13.33 -2.98
N THR A 116 -15.32 12.61 -1.88
CA THR A 116 -16.35 11.80 -1.21
C THR A 116 -17.28 12.63 -0.31
N ASP A 117 -16.84 13.79 0.19
CA ASP A 117 -17.66 14.77 0.91
C ASP A 117 -18.57 15.57 -0.02
N GLN A 118 -18.20 15.68 -1.30
CA GLN A 118 -19.05 16.30 -2.33
C GLN A 118 -20.08 15.32 -2.91
N LEU A 119 -20.06 14.06 -2.50
CA LEU A 119 -21.09 13.10 -2.93
C LEU A 119 -22.44 13.48 -2.33
N PRO A 120 -23.52 13.41 -3.12
CA PRO A 120 -24.87 13.42 -2.58
C PRO A 120 -25.02 12.37 -1.46
N PRO A 121 -25.80 12.66 -0.41
CA PRO A 121 -25.98 11.73 0.72
C PRO A 121 -26.43 10.32 0.31
N GLU A 122 -27.22 10.20 -0.75
CA GLU A 122 -27.68 8.91 -1.28
C GLU A 122 -26.55 8.11 -1.94
N GLU A 123 -25.67 8.77 -2.71
CA GLU A 123 -24.50 8.15 -3.32
C GLU A 123 -23.51 7.68 -2.24
N LYS A 124 -23.29 8.50 -1.20
CA LYS A 124 -22.45 8.13 -0.07
C LYS A 124 -22.98 6.89 0.65
N ARG A 125 -24.28 6.84 0.92
CA ARG A 125 -24.94 5.68 1.54
C ARG A 125 -24.86 4.43 0.66
N SER A 126 -25.05 4.57 -0.65
CA SER A 126 -24.91 3.46 -1.59
C SER A 126 -23.49 2.87 -1.57
N LEU A 127 -22.47 3.73 -1.56
CA LEU A 127 -21.07 3.30 -1.47
C LEU A 127 -20.77 2.59 -0.14
N GLU A 128 -21.26 3.12 0.98
CA GLU A 128 -21.12 2.49 2.30
C GLU A 128 -21.80 1.11 2.36
N MET A 129 -22.99 0.98 1.76
CA MET A 129 -23.68 -0.31 1.64
C MET A 129 -22.90 -1.31 0.77
N GLU A 130 -22.40 -0.87 -0.39
CA GLU A 130 -21.58 -1.72 -1.26
C GLU A 130 -20.31 -2.19 -0.54
N LEU A 131 -19.64 -1.29 0.18
CA LEU A 131 -18.47 -1.60 0.99
C LEU A 131 -18.79 -2.67 2.06
N ALA A 132 -19.90 -2.50 2.78
CA ALA A 132 -20.35 -3.47 3.78
C ALA A 132 -20.67 -4.84 3.16
N GLU A 133 -21.40 -4.88 2.04
CA GLU A 133 -21.76 -6.12 1.33
C GLU A 133 -20.52 -6.88 0.82
N ASN A 134 -19.47 -6.16 0.45
CA ASN A 134 -18.20 -6.75 0.05
C ASN A 134 -17.28 -7.09 1.23
N GLY A 135 -17.74 -6.95 2.47
CA GLY A 135 -17.00 -7.35 3.67
C GLY A 135 -15.97 -6.33 4.15
N TYR A 136 -16.04 -5.07 3.72
CA TYR A 136 -15.26 -3.99 4.31
C TYR A 136 -15.90 -3.55 5.64
N LYS A 137 -15.05 -3.20 6.61
CA LYS A 137 -15.47 -2.70 7.92
C LYS A 137 -15.22 -1.20 8.02
N PRO A 138 -16.12 -0.41 8.63
CA PRO A 138 -15.88 1.01 8.87
C PRO A 138 -14.91 1.20 10.05
N PHE A 139 -14.03 2.19 9.94
CA PHE A 139 -13.14 2.63 11.01
C PHE A 139 -12.81 4.11 10.86
N VAL A 140 -12.31 4.75 11.91
CA VAL A 140 -11.86 6.15 11.86
C VAL A 140 -10.40 6.21 12.27
N LEU A 141 -9.52 6.47 11.29
CA LEU A 141 -8.12 6.76 11.54
C LEU A 141 -8.00 8.11 12.23
N LYS A 142 -7.35 8.14 13.40
CA LYS A 142 -7.04 9.39 14.09
C LYS A 142 -5.71 9.94 13.58
N GLY A 143 -5.67 11.25 13.39
CA GLY A 143 -4.44 11.94 13.04
C GLY A 143 -3.39 11.83 14.14
N THR A 144 -2.13 11.74 13.75
CA THR A 144 -0.98 11.58 14.66
C THR A 144 0.25 12.30 14.12
N GLU A 145 1.30 12.36 14.92
CA GLU A 145 2.61 12.83 14.47
C GLU A 145 3.26 11.77 13.57
N VAL A 146 3.74 12.24 12.42
CA VAL A 146 4.26 11.40 11.33
C VAL A 146 5.49 12.02 10.71
N VAL A 147 6.34 11.12 10.18
CA VAL A 147 7.26 11.44 9.10
C VAL A 147 6.56 11.09 7.81
N ARG A 148 6.30 12.11 7.00
CA ARG A 148 5.62 12.00 5.72
C ARG A 148 6.64 12.06 4.58
N ALA A 149 6.51 11.15 3.63
CA ALA A 149 7.18 11.19 2.34
C ALA A 149 6.12 11.32 1.25
N VAL A 150 6.24 12.36 0.44
CA VAL A 150 5.34 12.61 -0.71
C VAL A 150 6.11 12.38 -2.00
N PHE A 151 5.51 11.64 -2.92
CA PHE A 151 6.09 11.41 -4.25
C PHE A 151 5.01 11.14 -5.30
N PRO A 152 5.23 11.51 -6.57
CA PRO A 152 4.30 11.26 -7.65
C PRO A 152 4.18 9.77 -7.95
N VAL A 153 2.98 9.30 -8.27
CA VAL A 153 2.72 7.91 -8.63
C VAL A 153 1.72 7.77 -9.75
N THR A 154 2.01 6.87 -10.67
CA THR A 154 1.02 6.44 -11.67
C THR A 154 0.39 5.12 -11.26
N LEU A 155 -0.93 5.08 -11.13
CA LEU A 155 -1.70 3.87 -10.84
C LEU A 155 -2.04 3.13 -12.15
N ASN A 156 -1.05 2.46 -12.76
CA ASN A 156 -1.27 1.46 -13.81
C ASN A 156 -0.72 0.09 -13.37
N ARG A 157 -1.21 -1.02 -13.96
CA ARG A 157 -0.91 -2.39 -13.51
C ARG A 157 0.60 -2.73 -13.47
N PHE A 158 1.35 -2.31 -14.48
CA PHE A 158 2.80 -2.55 -14.57
C PHE A 158 3.60 -1.58 -13.69
N VAL A 159 3.15 -0.33 -13.62
CA VAL A 159 3.77 0.74 -12.85
C VAL A 159 3.54 0.57 -11.36
N HIS A 160 2.46 -0.08 -10.91
CA HIS A 160 2.25 -0.37 -9.49
C HIS A 160 3.36 -1.26 -8.90
N PHE A 161 3.85 -2.24 -9.67
CA PHE A 161 4.99 -3.06 -9.28
C PHE A 161 6.29 -2.24 -9.19
N LEU A 162 6.53 -1.36 -10.16
CA LEU A 162 7.69 -0.46 -10.17
C LEU A 162 7.62 0.55 -9.01
N ASN A 163 6.46 1.17 -8.77
CA ASN A 163 6.21 2.08 -7.66
C ASN A 163 6.49 1.39 -6.32
N ARG A 164 6.09 0.12 -6.15
CA ARG A 164 6.39 -0.64 -4.93
C ARG A 164 7.89 -0.87 -4.75
N THR A 165 8.59 -1.20 -5.82
CA THR A 165 10.05 -1.42 -5.78
C THR A 165 10.78 -0.12 -5.41
N ILE A 166 10.42 0.98 -6.06
CA ILE A 166 10.94 2.33 -5.78
C ILE A 166 10.68 2.70 -4.31
N ARG A 167 9.50 2.43 -3.76
CA ARG A 167 9.20 2.72 -2.35
C ARG A 167 10.09 1.96 -1.38
N VAL A 168 10.10 0.63 -1.49
CA VAL A 168 10.84 -0.24 -0.56
C VAL A 168 12.33 0.08 -0.62
N GLN A 169 12.85 0.41 -1.80
CA GLN A 169 14.28 0.62 -2.01
C GLN A 169 14.72 2.09 -1.86
N MET A 170 13.85 3.08 -2.04
CA MET A 170 14.21 4.49 -2.01
C MET A 170 13.52 5.27 -0.88
N VAL A 171 12.20 5.12 -0.73
CA VAL A 171 11.42 5.93 0.22
C VAL A 171 11.61 5.47 1.67
N PHE A 172 11.41 4.17 1.94
CA PHE A 172 11.54 3.63 3.31
C PHE A 172 12.96 3.84 3.90
N PRO A 173 14.06 3.62 3.15
CA PRO A 173 15.40 3.90 3.65
C PRO A 173 15.65 5.38 3.97
N ASP A 174 15.13 6.30 3.16
CA ASP A 174 15.35 7.74 3.40
C ASP A 174 14.49 8.26 4.55
N VAL A 175 13.24 7.77 4.70
CA VAL A 175 12.42 8.01 5.90
C VAL A 175 13.12 7.47 7.16
N ARG A 176 13.71 6.28 7.08
CA ARG A 176 14.46 5.69 8.19
C ARG A 176 15.66 6.56 8.58
N LYS A 177 16.48 6.99 7.60
CA LYS A 177 17.61 7.90 7.86
C LYS A 177 17.14 9.21 8.49
N ALA A 178 15.99 9.74 8.05
CA ALA A 178 15.44 10.97 8.59
C ALA A 178 15.03 10.82 10.06
N LEU A 179 14.39 9.69 10.42
CA LEU A 179 14.08 9.32 11.81
C LEU A 179 15.34 9.19 12.67
N GLU A 180 16.33 8.42 12.20
CA GLU A 180 17.59 8.19 12.90
C GLU A 180 18.35 9.51 13.18
N ARG A 181 18.38 10.44 12.23
CA ARG A 181 19.00 11.77 12.41
C ARG A 181 18.35 12.61 13.51
N ARG A 182 17.09 12.34 13.86
CA ARG A 182 16.36 13.02 14.93
C ARG A 182 16.30 12.23 16.23
N GLY A 183 16.97 11.07 16.30
CA GLY A 183 16.90 10.18 17.46
C GLY A 183 15.50 9.59 17.69
N LEU A 184 14.68 9.52 16.64
CA LEU A 184 13.34 8.95 16.68
C LEU A 184 13.40 7.49 16.22
N GLU A 185 12.63 6.63 16.88
CA GLU A 185 12.48 5.24 16.45
C GLU A 185 11.35 5.11 15.43
N TRP A 186 11.50 4.13 14.53
CA TRP A 186 10.44 3.71 13.63
C TRP A 186 9.31 3.08 14.45
N ALA A 187 8.23 3.81 14.69
CA ALA A 187 7.07 3.21 15.34
C ALA A 187 6.43 2.19 14.40
N SER A 188 5.82 1.15 14.98
CA SER A 188 5.63 -0.16 14.35
C SER A 188 4.80 -0.20 13.06
N CYS A 189 4.18 0.90 12.61
CA CYS A 189 3.34 0.90 11.42
C CYS A 189 3.65 2.03 10.42
N ALA A 190 3.34 1.76 9.16
CA ALA A 190 3.33 2.72 8.07
C ALA A 190 1.92 2.83 7.47
N LEU A 191 1.51 4.04 7.13
CA LEU A 191 0.27 4.38 6.45
C LEU A 191 0.62 4.86 5.04
N GLU A 192 -0.10 4.40 4.02
CA GLU A 192 -0.01 4.95 2.67
C GLU A 192 -1.38 5.40 2.19
N ILE A 193 -1.45 6.61 1.66
CA ILE A 193 -2.65 7.16 1.05
C ILE A 193 -2.33 7.50 -0.40
N TYR A 194 -3.15 6.97 -1.31
CA TYR A 194 -3.03 7.22 -2.75
C TYR A 194 -4.18 8.11 -3.20
N HIS A 195 -3.85 9.25 -3.79
CA HIS A 195 -4.83 10.20 -4.31
C HIS A 195 -4.21 11.11 -5.37
N ASP A 196 -4.98 11.56 -6.36
CA ASP A 196 -4.57 12.59 -7.32
C ASP A 196 -3.21 12.38 -8.02
N GLY A 197 -2.83 11.11 -8.28
CA GLY A 197 -1.53 10.80 -8.90
C GLY A 197 -0.33 10.99 -7.96
N ILE A 198 -0.58 11.04 -6.65
CA ILE A 198 0.40 11.18 -5.58
C ILE A 198 0.24 10.00 -4.62
N SER A 199 1.37 9.57 -4.06
CA SER A 199 1.40 8.70 -2.90
C SER A 199 1.97 9.45 -1.72
N GLU A 200 1.23 9.44 -0.63
CA GLU A 200 1.70 9.91 0.67
C GLU A 200 1.99 8.70 1.54
N THR A 201 3.27 8.45 1.81
CA THR A 201 3.70 7.44 2.77
C THR A 201 4.00 8.12 4.09
N MET A 202 3.27 7.76 5.13
CA MET A 202 3.40 8.31 6.47
C MET A 202 3.86 7.21 7.42
N VAL A 203 4.92 7.47 8.17
CA VAL A 203 5.40 6.58 9.22
C VAL A 203 5.19 7.34 10.51
N SER A 204 4.33 6.84 11.38
CA SER A 204 4.12 7.54 12.64
C SER A 204 5.27 7.27 13.60
N THR A 205 5.50 8.26 14.45
CA THR A 205 6.52 8.26 15.51
C THR A 205 5.91 7.95 16.89
N ASP A 206 4.58 7.90 16.99
CA ASP A 206 3.81 7.68 18.22
C ASP A 206 2.50 6.93 17.90
N LEU A 207 2.62 5.62 17.72
CA LEU A 207 1.52 4.75 17.28
C LEU A 207 0.89 3.90 18.37
N GLU A 208 1.36 3.97 19.61
CA GLU A 208 0.73 3.22 20.70
C GLU A 208 -0.76 3.58 20.89
N HIS A 209 -1.21 4.74 20.39
CA HIS A 209 -2.58 5.23 20.58
C HIS A 209 -3.49 5.18 19.34
N GLY A 210 -2.95 5.24 18.11
CA GLY A 210 -3.77 5.44 16.90
C GLY A 210 -4.32 4.16 16.26
N LEU A 211 -3.57 3.06 16.36
CA LEU A 211 -3.83 1.82 15.62
C LEU A 211 -3.77 0.54 16.46
N LYS A 212 -3.64 0.70 17.79
CA LYS A 212 -3.64 -0.39 18.77
C LYS A 212 -4.85 -1.33 18.60
N TRP A 213 -6.00 -0.78 18.22
CA TRP A 213 -7.23 -1.54 18.00
C TRP A 213 -7.21 -2.43 16.75
N VAL A 214 -6.66 -1.95 15.62
CA VAL A 214 -6.51 -2.81 14.43
C VAL A 214 -5.44 -3.87 14.66
N VAL A 215 -4.43 -3.58 15.49
CA VAL A 215 -3.44 -4.56 15.97
C VAL A 215 -4.09 -5.60 16.89
N GLU A 216 -5.11 -5.25 17.68
CA GLU A 216 -5.88 -6.18 18.52
C GLU A 216 -6.82 -7.07 17.68
N GLU A 217 -7.53 -6.51 16.70
CA GLU A 217 -8.38 -7.27 15.78
C GLU A 217 -7.53 -8.16 14.83
N ALA A 218 -6.36 -7.67 14.38
CA ALA A 218 -5.38 -8.47 13.65
C ALA A 218 -4.58 -9.44 14.56
N ARG A 219 -4.60 -9.24 15.88
CA ARG A 219 -4.13 -10.24 16.86
C ARG A 219 -5.13 -11.36 17.00
N GLU A 220 -6.44 -11.12 16.88
CA GLU A 220 -7.42 -12.22 16.80
C GLU A 220 -7.21 -13.08 15.54
N LEU A 221 -6.61 -12.51 14.49
CA LEU A 221 -6.09 -13.21 13.31
C LEU A 221 -4.71 -13.86 13.56
N GLU A 222 -4.40 -14.29 14.79
CA GLU A 222 -3.08 -14.79 15.18
C GLU A 222 -2.47 -15.72 14.11
N PRO A 223 -1.20 -15.50 13.74
CA PRO A 223 -0.47 -16.37 12.82
C PRO A 223 -0.55 -17.85 13.25
N SER A 224 -0.54 -18.16 14.55
CA SER A 224 -0.63 -19.54 15.05
C SER A 224 -1.93 -20.26 14.65
N ARG A 225 -3.07 -19.56 14.66
CA ARG A 225 -4.39 -20.10 14.30
C ARG A 225 -4.68 -19.99 12.81
N VAL A 226 -4.22 -18.91 12.16
CA VAL A 226 -4.34 -18.73 10.71
C VAL A 226 -3.44 -19.72 9.96
N PHE A 227 -2.25 -20.02 10.46
CA PHE A 227 -1.34 -21.03 9.90
C PHE A 227 -1.90 -22.45 10.07
N ALA A 228 -2.50 -22.77 11.24
CA ALA A 228 -3.19 -24.04 11.45
C ALA A 228 -4.44 -24.19 10.55
N ALA A 229 -5.23 -23.13 10.39
CA ALA A 229 -6.41 -23.13 9.52
C ALA A 229 -6.01 -23.26 8.04
N LEU A 230 -5.05 -22.47 7.55
CA LEU A 230 -4.53 -22.53 6.18
C LEU A 230 -3.87 -23.88 5.87
N GLN A 231 -3.09 -24.45 6.79
CA GLN A 231 -2.55 -25.80 6.61
C GLN A 231 -3.66 -26.86 6.54
N SER A 232 -4.75 -26.70 7.30
CA SER A 232 -5.88 -27.63 7.25
C SER A 232 -6.68 -27.52 5.94
N GLU A 233 -6.83 -26.30 5.40
CA GLU A 233 -7.55 -26.03 4.15
C GLU A 233 -6.75 -26.57 2.95
N LEU A 234 -5.44 -26.28 2.90
CA LEU A 234 -4.52 -26.80 1.87
C LEU A 234 -4.41 -28.34 1.92
N ALA A 235 -4.40 -28.94 3.13
CA ALA A 235 -4.42 -30.39 3.29
C ALA A 235 -5.76 -31.03 2.88
N ARG A 236 -6.87 -30.27 2.91
CA ARG A 236 -8.18 -30.73 2.46
C ARG A 236 -8.26 -30.73 0.93
N GLU A 237 -7.79 -29.67 0.28
CA GLU A 237 -7.77 -29.57 -1.19
C GLU A 237 -6.85 -30.61 -1.83
N ALA A 238 -5.70 -30.90 -1.22
CA ALA A 238 -4.78 -31.94 -1.68
C ALA A 238 -5.30 -33.39 -1.55
N ARG A 239 -6.42 -33.61 -0.85
CA ARG A 239 -7.10 -34.92 -0.74
C ARG A 239 -8.29 -35.06 -1.67
N VAL A 240 -8.71 -33.97 -2.32
CA VAL A 240 -9.85 -33.93 -3.25
C VAL A 240 -9.39 -34.00 -4.71
N GLN A 241 -8.07 -33.94 -4.96
CA GLN A 241 -7.43 -34.25 -6.24
C GLN A 241 -6.84 -35.66 -6.21
#